data_AF-U4VET9-F1
#
_entry.id   AF-U4VET9-F1
#
_cell.length_a   1.000
_cell.length_b   1.000
_cell.length_c   1.000
_cell.angle_alpha   90.00
_cell.angle_beta   90.00
_cell.angle_gamma   90.00
#
_symmetry.space_group_name_H-M   'P 1'
#
loop_
_entity.id
_entity.type
_entity.pdbx_description
1 polymer ?
#
loop_
_entity_poly.entity_id
_entity_poly.type
_entity_poly.pdbx_seq_one_letter_code
_entity_poly.pdbx_strand_id
1 'polypeptide(L)'
;MFPATVIIEPAPAGFNGCPLLDPFAPAFTGHMAVDGFHAVVRDKYGDHHVWLPQGGQRVINAVMWIPPDEYYDEREQCVRRFYCWLAGKPSGPLPRWLRFSRYQIHRLSLMLRVWDGVEAGASRQEIASVLFNAELGKLRSIDWKNTSERRRIARLYGAAQELINGGAIRACFARSRNFPTICAIADRRL
;
A
#
# COMPACT_ATOMS: atom_id res chain seq x y z
N MET A 1 -12.26 -4.84 0.06
CA MET A 1 -11.12 -5.76 0.26
C MET A 1 -9.97 -5.34 -0.65
N PHE A 2 -8.72 -5.42 -0.18
CA PHE A 2 -7.55 -5.07 -0.99
C PHE A 2 -7.41 -6.05 -2.17
N PRO A 3 -7.21 -5.57 -3.42
CA PRO A 3 -7.15 -6.47 -4.58
C PRO A 3 -5.93 -7.38 -4.60
N ALA A 4 -4.85 -7.06 -3.88
CA ALA A 4 -3.69 -7.94 -3.81
C ALA A 4 -3.82 -9.10 -2.81
N THR A 5 -4.92 -9.16 -2.06
CA THR A 5 -5.17 -10.24 -1.10
C THR A 5 -5.73 -11.46 -1.83
N VAL A 6 -5.03 -12.59 -1.74
CA VAL A 6 -5.48 -13.90 -2.21
C VAL A 6 -6.44 -14.48 -1.18
N ILE A 7 -7.65 -14.80 -1.63
CA ILE A 7 -8.70 -15.37 -0.80
C ILE A 7 -8.60 -16.89 -0.89
N ILE A 8 -8.50 -17.56 0.26
CA ILE A 8 -8.27 -19.00 0.32
C ILE A 8 -9.30 -19.68 1.20
N GLU A 9 -9.92 -20.72 0.67
CA GLU A 9 -10.87 -21.57 1.38
C GLU A 9 -10.61 -23.05 1.11
N PRO A 10 -11.18 -23.97 1.92
CA PRO A 10 -11.20 -25.37 1.59
C PRO A 10 -11.93 -25.62 0.27
N ALA A 11 -11.37 -26.50 -0.55
CA ALA A 11 -11.95 -26.89 -1.81
C ALA A 11 -13.27 -27.63 -1.59
N PRO A 12 -14.25 -27.43 -2.49
CA PRO A 12 -15.42 -28.31 -2.56
C PRO A 12 -15.02 -29.78 -2.76
N ALA A 13 -15.93 -30.68 -2.39
CA ALA A 13 -15.76 -32.10 -2.64
C ALA A 13 -15.48 -32.38 -4.13
N GLY A 14 -14.50 -33.26 -4.42
CA GLY A 14 -14.09 -33.63 -5.78
C GLY A 14 -12.74 -33.05 -6.23
N PHE A 15 -12.22 -32.02 -5.54
CA PHE A 15 -10.90 -31.44 -5.83
C PHE A 15 -9.80 -32.06 -4.95
N ASN A 16 -9.54 -33.35 -5.15
CA ASN A 16 -8.52 -34.10 -4.42
C ASN A 16 -7.16 -33.93 -5.11
N GLY A 17 -6.26 -33.08 -4.57
CA GLY A 17 -4.95 -32.82 -5.16
C GLY A 17 -4.50 -31.36 -5.09
N CYS A 18 -5.32 -30.47 -4.54
CA CYS A 18 -4.93 -29.10 -4.26
C CYS A 18 -3.88 -29.06 -3.13
N PRO A 19 -2.96 -28.08 -3.13
CA PRO A 19 -1.88 -28.02 -2.16
C PRO A 19 -2.43 -27.88 -0.74
N LEU A 20 -1.74 -28.51 0.21
CA LEU A 20 -1.94 -28.27 1.63
C LEU A 20 -1.44 -26.87 1.96
N LEU A 21 -2.32 -26.04 2.52
CA LEU A 21 -1.93 -24.76 3.09
C LEU A 21 -1.98 -24.86 4.60
N ASP A 22 -0.82 -24.65 5.22
CA ASP A 22 -0.67 -24.58 6.67
C ASP A 22 -0.42 -23.13 7.09
N PRO A 23 -1.45 -22.41 7.59
CA PRO A 23 -1.31 -21.01 8.02
C PRO A 23 -0.38 -20.83 9.22
N PHE A 24 0.01 -21.93 9.88
CA PHE A 24 0.98 -21.95 10.98
C PHE A 24 2.41 -22.27 10.52
N ALA A 25 2.63 -22.53 9.23
CA ALA A 25 3.98 -22.74 8.72
C ALA A 25 4.82 -21.46 8.91
N PRO A 26 6.14 -21.56 9.16
CA PRO A 26 7.00 -20.41 9.45
C PRO A 26 7.00 -19.31 8.38
N ALA A 27 6.63 -19.65 7.14
CA ALA A 27 6.53 -18.70 6.05
C ALA A 27 5.36 -17.70 6.22
N PHE A 28 4.35 -18.05 7.03
CA PHE A 28 3.17 -17.24 7.28
C PHE A 28 3.38 -16.40 8.54
N THR A 29 3.23 -15.08 8.40
CA THR A 29 3.13 -14.17 9.54
C THR A 29 1.76 -13.50 9.46
N GLY A 30 0.87 -13.82 10.41
CA GLY A 30 -0.51 -13.36 10.34
C GLY A 30 -1.13 -13.07 11.70
N HIS A 31 -2.36 -12.56 11.66
CA HIS A 31 -3.18 -12.27 12.81
C HIS A 31 -4.64 -12.67 12.54
N MET A 32 -5.34 -13.04 13.60
CA MET A 32 -6.79 -13.24 13.55
C MET A 32 -7.50 -11.89 13.60
N ALA A 33 -8.44 -11.68 12.68
CA ALA A 33 -9.39 -10.58 12.66
C ALA A 33 -10.83 -11.11 12.74
N VAL A 34 -11.80 -10.20 12.81
CA VAL A 34 -13.23 -10.54 12.88
C VAL A 34 -13.70 -11.30 11.64
N ASP A 35 -13.11 -11.02 10.49
CA ASP A 35 -13.46 -11.60 9.19
C ASP A 35 -12.55 -12.79 8.80
N GLY A 36 -11.71 -13.30 9.70
CA GLY A 36 -10.87 -14.47 9.46
C GLY A 36 -9.39 -14.23 9.74
N PHE A 37 -8.53 -15.10 9.22
CA PHE A 37 -7.08 -15.00 9.41
C PHE A 37 -6.44 -14.25 8.25
N HIS A 38 -5.71 -13.17 8.54
CA HIS A 38 -4.94 -12.42 7.55
C HIS A 38 -3.46 -12.68 7.76
N ALA A 39 -2.78 -13.11 6.70
CA ALA A 39 -1.37 -13.45 6.73
C ALA A 39 -0.58 -12.80 5.59
N VAL A 40 0.70 -12.57 5.87
CA VAL A 40 1.71 -12.22 4.89
C VAL A 40 2.64 -13.41 4.75
N VAL A 41 2.80 -13.87 3.51
CA VAL A 41 3.73 -14.93 3.15
C VAL A 41 4.96 -14.30 2.51
N ARG A 42 6.12 -14.48 3.16
CA ARG A 42 7.36 -13.86 2.69
C ARG A 42 7.89 -14.55 1.44
N ASP A 43 8.30 -13.74 0.47
CA ASP A 43 8.89 -14.20 -0.78
C ASP A 43 9.98 -13.23 -1.24
N LYS A 44 11.10 -13.78 -1.73
CA LYS A 44 12.22 -13.00 -2.26
C LYS A 44 11.82 -12.06 -3.41
N TYR A 45 10.74 -12.36 -4.13
CA TYR A 45 10.22 -11.50 -5.21
C TYR A 45 9.15 -10.49 -4.78
N GLY A 46 8.84 -10.43 -3.49
CA GLY A 46 7.81 -9.59 -2.89
C GLY A 46 6.68 -10.43 -2.31
N ASP A 47 6.29 -10.06 -1.10
CA ASP A 47 5.37 -10.81 -0.25
C ASP A 47 3.98 -11.02 -0.87
N HIS A 48 3.29 -12.04 -0.37
CA HIS A 48 1.92 -12.37 -0.75
C HIS A 48 0.98 -12.10 0.43
N HIS A 49 -0.11 -11.39 0.18
CA HIS A 49 -1.16 -11.20 1.17
C HIS A 49 -2.21 -12.29 1.00
N VAL A 50 -2.53 -12.97 2.09
CA VAL A 50 -3.45 -14.10 2.10
C VAL A 50 -4.52 -13.86 3.15
N TRP A 51 -5.77 -14.17 2.81
CA TRP A 51 -6.89 -14.15 3.72
C TRP A 51 -7.60 -15.50 3.71
N LEU A 52 -7.78 -16.07 4.90
CA LEU A 52 -8.54 -17.28 5.14
C LEU A 52 -9.82 -16.90 5.90
N PRO A 53 -10.98 -16.79 5.21
CA PRO A 53 -12.23 -16.38 5.84
C PRO A 53 -12.66 -17.32 6.98
N GLN A 54 -12.36 -18.62 6.82
CA GLN A 54 -12.66 -19.64 7.82
C GLN A 54 -11.68 -19.65 9.02
N GLY A 55 -10.71 -18.74 9.03
CA GLY A 55 -9.76 -18.55 10.13
C GLY A 55 -8.46 -19.35 9.98
N GLY A 56 -7.71 -19.43 11.08
CA GLY A 56 -6.37 -20.00 11.12
C GLY A 56 -6.32 -21.53 11.12
N GLN A 57 -7.28 -22.24 10.54
CA GLN A 57 -7.21 -23.70 10.46
C GLN A 57 -6.38 -24.15 9.25
N ARG A 58 -5.74 -25.31 9.38
CA ARG A 58 -5.02 -25.94 8.26
C ARG A 58 -6.01 -26.28 7.14
N VAL A 59 -5.76 -25.78 5.94
CA VAL A 59 -6.63 -25.99 4.78
C VAL A 59 -6.09 -27.14 3.93
N ILE A 60 -6.77 -28.28 4.01
CA ILE A 60 -6.50 -29.44 3.17
C ILE A 60 -7.28 -29.26 1.86
N ASN A 61 -6.60 -29.41 0.72
CA ASN A 61 -7.10 -29.08 -0.61
C ASN A 61 -7.58 -27.63 -0.69
N ALA A 62 -6.69 -26.66 -0.86
CA ALA A 62 -7.09 -25.26 -0.94
C ALA A 62 -7.61 -24.82 -2.33
N VAL A 63 -8.68 -24.02 -2.35
CA VAL A 63 -9.08 -23.21 -3.51
C VAL A 63 -8.75 -21.74 -3.31
N MET A 64 -8.46 -21.05 -4.40
CA MET A 64 -8.24 -19.60 -4.41
C MET A 64 -9.36 -18.92 -5.19
N TRP A 65 -10.01 -17.94 -4.59
CA TRP A 65 -11.10 -17.21 -5.22
C TRP A 65 -10.62 -15.97 -5.97
N ILE A 66 -11.14 -15.77 -7.18
CA ILE A 66 -11.01 -14.53 -7.94
C ILE A 66 -12.42 -14.00 -8.21
N PRO A 67 -12.94 -13.09 -7.35
CA PRO A 67 -14.21 -12.44 -7.59
C PRO A 67 -14.19 -11.68 -8.93
N PRO A 68 -15.24 -11.76 -9.76
CA PRO A 68 -15.38 -10.98 -10.99
C PRO A 68 -15.77 -9.53 -10.67
N ASP A 69 -14.87 -8.82 -9.98
CA ASP A 69 -15.03 -7.42 -9.61
C ASP A 69 -14.19 -6.49 -10.51
N GLU A 70 -14.23 -5.19 -10.25
CA GLU A 70 -13.47 -4.20 -11.02
C GLU A 70 -11.94 -4.37 -10.92
N TYR A 71 -11.43 -5.27 -10.06
CA TYR A 71 -10.01 -5.54 -9.86
C TYR A 71 -9.62 -6.98 -10.26
N TYR A 72 -10.42 -7.62 -11.13
CA TYR A 72 -10.20 -9.01 -11.55
C TYR A 72 -8.78 -9.26 -12.06
N ASP A 73 -8.27 -8.40 -12.94
CA ASP A 73 -6.94 -8.55 -13.55
C ASP A 73 -5.81 -8.41 -12.51
N GLU A 74 -5.98 -7.52 -11.53
CA GLU A 74 -5.05 -7.36 -10.42
C GLU A 74 -5.05 -8.61 -9.53
N ARG A 75 -6.24 -9.15 -9.22
CA ARG A 75 -6.38 -10.36 -8.40
C ARG A 75 -5.80 -11.58 -9.10
N GLU A 76 -6.04 -11.74 -10.39
CA GLU A 76 -5.50 -12.83 -11.21
C GLU A 76 -3.97 -12.85 -11.15
N GLN A 77 -3.32 -11.69 -11.30
CA GLN A 77 -1.86 -11.58 -11.18
C GLN A 77 -1.36 -12.00 -9.79
N CYS A 78 -2.05 -11.60 -8.71
CA CYS A 78 -1.68 -11.99 -7.35
C CYS A 78 -1.87 -13.49 -7.09
N VAL A 79 -3.00 -14.07 -7.53
CA VAL A 79 -3.26 -15.51 -7.42
C VAL A 79 -2.22 -16.31 -8.21
N ARG A 80 -1.89 -15.88 -9.43
CA ARG A 80 -0.87 -16.56 -10.25
C ARG A 80 0.51 -16.52 -9.60
N ARG A 81 0.92 -15.37 -9.02
CA ARG A 81 2.17 -15.26 -8.27
C ARG A 81 2.19 -16.20 -7.06
N PHE A 82 1.10 -16.24 -6.29
CA PHE A 82 0.99 -17.10 -5.12
C PHE A 82 0.98 -18.59 -5.49
N TYR A 83 0.32 -18.96 -6.58
CA TYR A 83 0.37 -20.33 -7.11
C TYR A 83 1.80 -20.75 -7.49
N CYS A 84 2.56 -19.88 -8.17
CA CYS A 84 3.96 -20.16 -8.49
C CYS A 84 4.79 -20.39 -7.22
N TRP A 85 4.61 -19.55 -6.19
CA TRP A 85 5.25 -19.72 -4.88
C TRP A 85 4.92 -21.07 -4.25
N LEU A 86 3.62 -21.46 -4.23
CA LEU A 86 3.18 -22.75 -3.72
C LEU A 86 3.78 -23.93 -4.47
N ALA A 87 3.94 -23.80 -5.79
CA ALA A 87 4.56 -24.81 -6.64
C ALA A 87 6.10 -24.83 -6.55
N GLY A 88 6.72 -24.05 -5.65
CA GLY A 88 8.18 -23.93 -5.53
C GLY A 88 8.85 -23.24 -6.73
N LYS A 89 8.07 -22.58 -7.59
CA LYS A 89 8.54 -21.87 -8.78
C LYS A 89 8.81 -20.40 -8.43
N PRO A 90 9.66 -19.70 -9.20
CA PRO A 90 9.79 -18.26 -9.07
C PRO A 90 8.44 -17.57 -9.27
N SER A 91 7.95 -16.86 -8.24
CA SER A 91 6.70 -16.09 -8.32
C SER A 91 6.77 -14.95 -9.32
N GLY A 92 7.98 -14.46 -9.60
CA GLY A 92 8.20 -13.28 -10.43
C GLY A 92 7.99 -11.97 -9.65
N PRO A 93 8.45 -10.85 -10.23
CA PRO A 93 8.43 -9.55 -9.58
C PRO A 93 7.00 -9.12 -9.21
N LEU A 94 6.88 -8.23 -8.24
CA LEU A 94 5.59 -7.60 -7.94
C LEU A 94 4.95 -7.01 -9.22
N PRO A 95 3.61 -7.13 -9.37
CA PRO A 95 2.88 -6.46 -10.41
C PRO A 95 3.17 -4.96 -10.47
N ARG A 96 3.10 -4.34 -11.66
CA ARG A 96 3.45 -2.91 -11.83
C ARG A 96 2.57 -2.01 -10.96
N TRP A 97 1.30 -2.35 -10.79
CA TRP A 97 0.33 -1.61 -9.97
C TRP A 97 0.62 -1.71 -8.45
N LEU A 98 1.41 -2.69 -8.01
CA LEU A 98 1.92 -2.79 -6.63
C LEU A 98 3.32 -2.19 -6.46
N ARG A 99 3.99 -1.82 -7.56
CA ARG A 99 5.33 -1.24 -7.52
C ARG A 99 5.25 0.27 -7.44
N PHE A 100 5.79 0.83 -6.37
CA PHE A 100 6.02 2.26 -6.28
C PHE A 100 7.33 2.65 -6.97
N SER A 101 7.31 3.76 -7.71
CA SER A 101 8.52 4.40 -8.22
C SER A 101 9.35 4.99 -7.08
N ARG A 102 10.65 5.19 -7.30
CA ARG A 102 11.53 5.87 -6.32
C ARG A 102 10.98 7.23 -5.90
N TYR A 103 10.40 7.98 -6.84
CA TYR A 103 9.75 9.25 -6.58
C TYR A 103 8.52 9.11 -5.68
N GLN A 104 7.66 8.10 -5.94
CA GLN A 104 6.48 7.83 -5.11
C GLN A 104 6.87 7.44 -3.69
N ILE A 105 7.85 6.55 -3.51
CA ILE A 105 8.37 6.15 -2.19
C ILE A 105 8.92 7.38 -1.46
N HIS A 106 9.75 8.18 -2.13
CA HIS A 106 10.30 9.40 -1.54
C HIS A 106 9.19 10.38 -1.11
N ARG A 107 8.19 10.59 -1.97
CA ARG A 107 7.07 11.48 -1.66
C ARG A 107 6.22 10.95 -0.49
N LEU A 108 5.94 9.65 -0.43
CA LEU A 108 5.23 9.02 0.69
C LEU A 108 6.01 9.14 1.99
N SER A 109 7.33 8.91 1.95
CA SER A 109 8.21 9.10 3.11
C SER A 109 8.17 10.55 3.63
N LEU A 110 8.20 11.55 2.73
CA LEU A 110 8.03 12.94 3.13
C LEU A 110 6.65 13.22 3.74
N MET A 111 5.58 12.67 3.18
CA MET A 111 4.23 12.84 3.73
C MET A 111 4.13 12.29 5.15
N LEU A 112 4.64 11.09 5.40
CA LEU A 112 4.64 10.47 6.73
C LEU A 112 5.47 11.30 7.72
N ARG A 113 6.70 11.70 7.36
CA ARG A 113 7.54 12.51 8.25
C ARG A 113 6.93 13.89 8.56
N VAL A 114 6.22 14.49 7.61
CA VAL A 114 5.48 15.74 7.84
C VAL A 114 4.32 15.51 8.80
N TRP A 115 3.57 14.41 8.63
CA TRP A 115 2.51 14.03 9.56
C TRP A 115 3.06 13.82 10.97
N ASP A 116 4.07 12.97 11.12
CA ASP A 116 4.69 12.65 12.41
C ASP A 116 5.21 13.91 13.12
N GLY A 117 5.84 14.82 12.36
CA GLY A 117 6.30 16.10 12.91
C GLY A 117 5.16 16.99 13.43
N VAL A 118 4.03 17.05 12.70
CA VAL A 118 2.86 17.82 13.13
C VAL A 118 2.19 17.17 14.34
N GLU A 119 2.03 15.86 14.36
CA GLU A 119 1.47 15.12 15.50
C GLU A 119 2.36 15.24 16.75
N ALA A 120 3.68 15.35 16.58
CA ALA A 120 4.62 15.66 17.65
C ALA A 120 4.60 17.14 18.09
N GLY A 121 3.75 17.99 17.49
CA GLY A 121 3.59 19.40 17.85
C GLY A 121 4.63 20.34 17.22
N ALA A 122 5.48 19.87 16.31
CA ALA A 122 6.47 20.72 15.65
C ALA A 122 5.79 21.71 14.69
N SER A 123 6.31 22.93 14.62
CA SER A 123 5.84 23.92 13.65
C SER A 123 6.21 23.49 12.23
N ARG A 124 5.42 23.93 11.25
CA ARG A 124 5.70 23.66 9.82
C ARG A 124 7.06 24.20 9.36
N GLN A 125 7.58 25.23 10.03
CA GLN A 125 8.90 25.81 9.75
C GLN A 125 10.02 24.92 10.25
N GLU A 126 9.90 24.38 11.47
CA GLU A 126 10.86 23.40 12.02
C GLU A 126 10.85 22.10 11.21
N ILE A 127 9.68 21.63 10.80
CA ILE A 127 9.58 20.44 9.93
C ILE A 127 10.27 20.72 8.59
N ALA A 128 10.05 21.88 7.97
CA ALA A 128 10.71 22.24 6.72
C ALA A 128 12.22 22.36 6.87
N SER A 129 12.71 22.85 8.01
CA SER A 129 14.14 23.03 8.23
C SER A 129 14.86 21.69 8.32
N VAL A 130 14.25 20.69 8.96
CA VAL A 130 14.78 19.32 9.04
C VAL A 130 14.67 18.58 7.70
N LEU A 131 13.56 18.76 6.96
CA LEU A 131 13.31 17.97 5.75
C LEU A 131 13.96 18.53 4.48
N PHE A 132 14.16 19.85 4.38
CA PHE A 132 14.61 20.49 3.16
C PHE A 132 15.87 21.32 3.33
N ASN A 133 15.90 22.24 4.30
CA ASN A 133 17.03 23.16 4.49
C ASN A 133 17.04 23.76 5.90
N ALA A 134 18.09 23.46 6.67
CA ALA A 134 18.24 23.90 8.06
C ALA A 134 18.15 25.43 8.24
N GLU A 135 18.55 26.22 7.22
CA GLU A 135 18.50 27.68 7.27
C GLU A 135 17.06 28.22 7.38
N LEU A 136 16.05 27.45 6.97
CA LEU A 136 14.64 27.81 7.11
C LEU A 136 14.23 27.99 8.57
N GLY A 137 14.88 27.29 9.51
CA GLY A 137 14.61 27.42 10.94
C GLY A 137 15.07 28.76 11.52
N LYS A 138 15.99 29.45 10.83
CA LYS A 138 16.51 30.76 11.26
C LYS A 138 15.71 31.94 10.71
N LEU A 139 14.80 31.70 9.76
CA LEU A 139 14.00 32.74 9.15
C LEU A 139 13.02 33.36 10.16
N ARG A 140 12.82 34.68 10.08
CA ARG A 140 11.74 35.34 10.81
C ARG A 140 10.39 34.86 10.25
N SER A 141 9.35 34.99 11.07
CA SER A 141 8.00 34.55 10.69
C SER A 141 7.50 35.15 9.36
N ILE A 142 7.83 36.42 9.08
CA ILE A 142 7.43 37.08 7.82
C ILE A 142 8.19 36.53 6.60
N ASP A 143 9.47 36.26 6.75
CA ASP A 143 10.32 35.72 5.69
C ASP A 143 9.91 34.27 5.39
N TRP A 144 9.65 33.47 6.43
CA TRP A 144 9.10 32.12 6.32
C TRP A 144 7.77 32.08 5.55
N LYS A 145 6.85 33.03 5.82
CA LYS A 145 5.53 33.07 5.17
C LYS A 145 5.60 33.19 3.65
N ASN A 146 6.68 33.75 3.12
CA ASN A 146 6.91 33.98 1.70
C ASN A 146 7.69 32.85 1.00
N THR A 147 8.18 31.86 1.75
CA THR A 147 8.94 30.73 1.19
C THR A 147 8.07 29.79 0.34
N SER A 148 8.70 29.11 -0.62
CA SER A 148 8.03 28.09 -1.43
C SER A 148 7.80 26.80 -0.62
N GLU A 149 8.67 26.56 0.36
CA GLU A 149 8.73 25.42 1.27
C GLU A 149 7.53 25.39 2.20
N ARG A 150 7.05 26.56 2.64
CA ARG A 150 5.77 26.65 3.36
C ARG A 150 4.62 26.04 2.56
N ARG A 151 4.49 26.39 1.28
CA ARG A 151 3.47 25.83 0.39
C ARG A 151 3.71 24.34 0.12
N ARG A 152 4.97 23.92 0.01
CA ARG A 152 5.34 22.50 -0.16
C ARG A 152 4.95 21.66 1.04
N ILE A 153 5.26 22.08 2.27
CA ILE A 153 4.85 21.40 3.51
C ILE A 153 3.33 21.34 3.61
N ALA A 154 2.62 22.45 3.34
CA ALA A 154 1.16 22.46 3.38
C ALA A 154 0.53 21.41 2.44
N ARG A 155 1.06 21.28 1.21
CA ARG A 155 0.61 20.25 0.25
C ARG A 155 0.97 18.83 0.69
N LEU A 156 2.14 18.62 1.28
CA LEU A 156 2.54 17.31 1.80
C LEU A 156 1.68 16.90 2.98
N TYR A 157 1.40 17.83 3.90
CA TYR A 157 0.56 17.59 5.07
C TYR A 157 -0.90 17.30 4.66
N GLY A 158 -1.47 18.09 3.76
CA GLY A 158 -2.82 17.82 3.24
C GLY A 158 -2.91 16.47 2.54
N ALA A 159 -1.91 16.11 1.73
CA ALA A 159 -1.86 14.78 1.13
C ALA A 159 -1.70 13.67 2.18
N ALA A 160 -0.96 13.91 3.27
CA ALA A 160 -0.79 12.94 4.34
C ALA A 160 -2.10 12.74 5.12
N GLN A 161 -2.81 13.84 5.41
CA GLN A 161 -4.16 13.82 5.98
C GLN A 161 -5.12 13.00 5.12
N GLU A 162 -5.15 13.24 3.80
CA GLU A 162 -5.97 12.45 2.87
C GLU A 162 -5.59 10.96 2.91
N LEU A 163 -4.29 10.65 2.94
CA LEU A 163 -3.81 9.26 2.96
C LEU A 163 -4.20 8.54 4.25
N ILE A 164 -4.04 9.19 5.40
CA ILE A 164 -4.24 8.58 6.72
C ILE A 164 -5.73 8.51 7.05
N ASN A 165 -6.48 9.60 6.85
CA ASN A 165 -7.91 9.67 7.17
C ASN A 165 -8.78 8.98 6.10
N GLY A 166 -8.32 8.90 4.85
CA GLY A 166 -9.02 8.22 3.75
C GLY A 166 -8.83 6.70 3.71
N GLY A 167 -8.06 6.13 4.66
CA GLY A 167 -7.63 4.73 4.64
C GLY A 167 -6.52 4.51 3.61
N ALA A 168 -5.30 4.29 4.10
CA ALA A 168 -4.03 4.34 3.37
C ALA A 168 -3.90 3.47 2.10
N ILE A 169 -4.88 2.64 1.78
CA ILE A 169 -4.85 1.69 0.66
C ILE A 169 -5.87 2.05 -0.45
N ARG A 170 -7.04 2.61 -0.12
CA ARG A 170 -8.04 3.03 -1.15
C ARG A 170 -7.52 4.19 -1.99
N ALA A 171 -6.84 5.15 -1.37
CA ALA A 171 -6.30 6.31 -2.07
C ALA A 171 -5.17 5.94 -3.05
N CYS A 172 -4.32 4.96 -2.72
CA CYS A 172 -3.25 4.50 -3.61
C CYS A 172 -3.79 3.74 -4.84
N PHE A 173 -4.92 3.05 -4.72
CA PHE A 173 -5.55 2.35 -5.85
C PHE A 173 -6.43 3.24 -6.71
N ALA A 174 -7.23 4.12 -6.10
CA ALA A 174 -8.07 5.04 -6.85
C ALA A 174 -7.23 6.02 -7.72
N ARG A 175 -6.00 6.34 -7.30
CA ARG A 175 -5.11 7.26 -8.03
C ARG A 175 -4.22 6.61 -9.10
N SER A 176 -4.12 5.29 -9.18
CA SER A 176 -3.38 4.65 -10.29
C SER A 176 -4.19 4.64 -11.59
N ARG A 177 -5.53 4.79 -11.53
CA ARG A 177 -6.40 4.95 -12.70
C ARG A 177 -6.51 6.40 -13.22
N ASN A 178 -6.08 7.40 -12.44
CA ASN A 178 -6.15 8.82 -12.83
C ASN A 178 -4.89 9.58 -12.44
N PHE A 179 -3.84 9.39 -13.23
CA PHE A 179 -2.77 10.37 -13.36
C PHE A 179 -3.04 11.19 -14.65
N PRO A 180 -3.99 12.15 -14.67
CA PRO A 180 -3.83 13.24 -15.61
C PRO A 180 -2.59 13.99 -15.15
N THR A 181 -1.62 14.01 -16.06
CA THR A 181 -0.46 14.86 -16.13
C THR A 181 -0.64 16.16 -15.34
N ILE A 182 0.38 16.51 -14.56
CA ILE A 182 0.62 17.89 -14.11
C ILE A 182 0.67 18.76 -15.39
N CYS A 183 -0.46 19.32 -15.81
CA CYS A 183 -0.62 20.38 -16.83
C CYS A 183 -2.11 20.70 -17.00
N ALA A 184 -2.70 21.44 -16.06
CA ALA A 184 -3.85 22.33 -16.31
C ALA A 184 -4.23 23.02 -14.99
N ILE A 185 -3.61 24.17 -14.71
CA ILE A 185 -4.21 25.41 -14.17
C ILE A 185 -3.11 26.46 -14.35
N ALA A 186 -2.93 26.86 -15.60
CA ALA A 186 -2.24 28.06 -16.02
C ALA A 186 -2.78 28.40 -17.42
N ASP A 187 -4.10 28.57 -17.54
CA ASP A 187 -4.66 29.54 -18.48
C ASP A 187 -6.17 29.69 -18.31
N ARG A 188 -6.60 30.85 -17.83
CA ARG A 188 -7.88 31.53 -18.11
C ARG A 188 -7.97 32.78 -17.24
N ARG A 189 -7.19 33.79 -17.64
CA ARG A 189 -7.53 35.21 -17.52
C ARG A 189 -6.86 35.96 -18.66
N LEU A 190 -7.48 35.87 -19.84
CA LEU A 190 -7.78 36.99 -20.72
C LEU A 190 -9.13 36.67 -21.38
#